data_AF-A0AAV2S2D8-F1
#
_entry.id   AF-A0AAV2S2D8-F1
#
_cell.length_a   1.000
_cell.length_b   1.000
_cell.length_c   1.000
_cell.angle_alpha   90.00
_cell.angle_beta   90.00
_cell.angle_gamma   90.00
#
_symmetry.space_group_name_H-M   'P 1'
#
loop_
_entity.id
_entity.type
_entity.pdbx_description
1 polymer ?
#
loop_
_entity_poly.entity_id
_entity_poly.type
_entity_poly.pdbx_seq_one_letter_code
_entity_poly.pdbx_strand_id
1 'polypeptide(L)'
;MKVLVLAAALLAVTSGQTQPAEECHCGVFISVQDGEIEIHRMKPIDTGSCDAVDECTAGCSEEWANAAGGGDLDAELDNGQTLGHELCHGANELHHSEVHHAVPMVYARACDGGWIATGDQASDYLCCHEGKQVDCVPPPM
;
A
#
# COMPACT_ATOMS: atom_id res chain seq x y z
N MET A 1 59.32 -27.77 10.75
CA MET A 1 58.21 -27.09 10.04
C MET A 1 56.93 -27.77 10.47
N LYS A 2 55.97 -27.00 10.99
CA LYS A 2 54.83 -27.48 11.78
C LYS A 2 53.64 -27.82 10.89
N VAL A 3 52.98 -28.92 11.26
CA VAL A 3 51.92 -29.64 10.56
C VAL A 3 50.59 -28.85 10.57
N LEU A 4 49.88 -28.95 9.45
CA LEU A 4 48.50 -28.52 9.19
C LEU A 4 47.50 -29.00 10.26
N VAL A 5 46.59 -28.12 10.68
CA VAL A 5 45.23 -28.51 11.12
C VAL A 5 44.23 -27.47 10.61
N LEU A 6 43.40 -27.87 9.64
CA LEU A 6 42.14 -27.23 9.30
C LEU A 6 41.13 -27.47 10.44
N ALA A 7 40.36 -26.45 10.82
CA ALA A 7 39.03 -26.67 11.38
C ALA A 7 38.16 -25.44 11.12
N ALA A 8 37.27 -25.59 10.14
CA ALA A 8 36.17 -24.68 9.85
C ALA A 8 35.10 -24.76 10.94
N ALA A 9 34.58 -23.61 11.35
CA ALA A 9 33.26 -23.49 11.98
C ALA A 9 32.75 -22.06 11.80
N LEU A 10 32.35 -21.74 10.57
CA LEU A 10 31.45 -20.61 10.29
C LEU A 10 30.05 -21.03 10.78
N LEU A 11 29.74 -20.73 12.04
CA LEU A 11 28.36 -20.72 12.52
C LEU A 11 27.77 -19.35 12.22
N ALA A 12 27.43 -19.12 10.95
CA ALA A 12 26.52 -18.06 10.57
C ALA A 12 25.11 -18.55 10.91
N VAL A 13 24.67 -18.28 12.14
CA VAL A 13 23.25 -18.41 12.49
C VAL A 13 22.55 -17.19 11.91
N THR A 14 22.17 -17.26 10.63
CA THR A 14 21.24 -16.30 10.03
C THR A 14 19.85 -16.62 10.59
N SER A 15 19.57 -16.11 11.78
CA SER A 15 18.19 -15.94 12.23
C SER A 15 17.62 -14.74 11.46
N GLY A 16 17.35 -14.97 10.18
CA GLY A 16 16.42 -14.11 9.44
C GLY A 16 15.10 -14.24 10.15
N GLN A 17 14.74 -13.25 10.97
CA GLN A 17 13.39 -13.11 11.48
C GLN A 17 12.51 -12.79 10.28
N THR A 18 12.05 -13.83 9.58
CA THR A 18 10.93 -13.70 8.66
C THR A 18 9.76 -13.31 9.55
N GLN A 19 9.44 -12.02 9.59
CA GLN A 19 8.10 -11.57 9.96
C GLN A 19 7.13 -12.49 9.21
N PRO A 20 6.09 -13.04 9.84
CA PRO A 20 5.11 -13.85 9.10
C PRO A 20 4.77 -13.07 7.84
N ALA A 21 5.00 -13.69 6.68
CA ALA A 21 4.65 -13.05 5.41
C ALA A 21 3.20 -12.64 5.56
N GLU A 22 2.90 -11.34 5.43
CA GLU A 22 1.52 -10.90 5.59
C GLU A 22 0.70 -11.65 4.55
N GLU A 23 -0.24 -12.45 5.04
CA GLU A 23 -0.94 -13.39 4.16
C GLU A 23 -1.85 -12.65 3.20
N CYS A 24 -2.27 -11.44 3.55
CA CYS A 24 -2.97 -10.50 2.70
C CYS A 24 -2.45 -9.07 2.88
N HIS A 25 -2.02 -8.47 1.77
CA HIS A 25 -1.65 -7.07 1.68
C HIS A 25 -2.75 -6.27 0.99
N CYS A 26 -3.08 -5.12 1.58
CA CYS A 26 -4.05 -4.17 1.04
C CYS A 26 -3.31 -2.86 0.69
N GLY A 27 -3.50 -2.36 -0.52
CA GLY A 27 -2.82 -1.16 -0.99
C GLY A 27 -3.74 -0.27 -1.81
N VAL A 28 -3.51 1.03 -1.73
CA VAL A 28 -4.18 2.03 -2.56
C VAL A 28 -3.21 2.47 -3.65
N PHE A 29 -3.68 2.42 -4.89
CA PHE A 29 -2.90 2.69 -6.08
C PHE A 29 -3.45 3.87 -6.85
N ILE A 30 -2.58 4.59 -7.55
CA ILE A 30 -2.96 5.53 -8.61
C ILE A 30 -2.24 5.19 -9.90
N SER A 31 -2.87 5.51 -11.02
CA SER A 31 -2.22 5.45 -12.33
C SER A 31 -1.38 6.70 -12.57
N VAL A 32 -0.14 6.49 -12.96
CA VAL A 32 0.82 7.50 -13.43
C VAL A 32 1.26 7.15 -14.87
N GLN A 33 2.10 7.97 -15.49
CA GLN A 33 2.53 7.75 -16.87
C GLN A 33 3.25 6.41 -17.08
N ASP A 34 4.00 5.95 -16.07
CA ASP A 34 4.83 4.74 -16.13
C ASP A 34 4.12 3.47 -15.61
N GLY A 35 2.85 3.56 -15.20
CA GLY A 35 2.09 2.43 -14.67
C GLY A 35 1.26 2.79 -13.44
N GLU A 36 0.98 1.81 -12.59
CA GLU A 36 0.33 2.02 -11.30
C GLU A 36 1.35 1.94 -10.17
N ILE A 37 1.17 2.80 -9.16
CA ILE A 37 2.05 2.87 -7.99
C ILE A 37 1.23 2.72 -6.70
N GLU A 38 1.72 1.92 -5.75
CA GLU A 38 1.14 1.76 -4.41
C GLU A 38 1.46 3.00 -3.58
N ILE A 39 0.54 3.96 -3.47
CA ILE A 39 0.78 5.21 -2.74
C ILE A 39 0.41 5.13 -1.26
N HIS A 40 -0.30 4.08 -0.84
CA HIS A 40 -0.60 3.87 0.56
C HIS A 40 -0.77 2.39 0.86
N ARG A 41 -0.14 1.95 1.94
CA ARG A 41 -0.30 0.60 2.47
C ARG A 41 -1.29 0.63 3.61
N MET A 42 -2.40 -0.07 3.43
CA MET A 42 -3.42 -0.23 4.46
C MET A 42 -3.00 -1.31 5.46
N LYS A 43 -3.79 -1.45 6.52
CA LYS A 43 -3.59 -2.52 7.48
C LYS A 43 -3.71 -3.90 6.78
N PRO A 44 -2.78 -4.82 7.04
CA PRO A 44 -2.85 -6.18 6.51
C PRO A 44 -4.04 -6.96 7.10
N ILE A 45 -4.54 -7.92 6.34
CA ILE A 45 -5.60 -8.83 6.77
C ILE A 45 -5.00 -10.21 7.08
N ASP A 46 -5.36 -10.78 8.22
CA ASP A 46 -5.04 -12.16 8.54
C ASP A 46 -6.13 -13.07 7.96
N THR A 47 -5.75 -13.92 7.01
CA THR A 47 -6.67 -14.85 6.32
C THR A 47 -6.43 -16.30 6.71
N GLY A 48 -5.37 -16.59 7.46
CA GLY A 48 -4.89 -17.93 7.78
C GLY A 48 -4.38 -18.77 6.60
N SER A 49 -4.37 -18.25 5.36
CA SER A 49 -3.94 -18.98 4.16
C SER A 49 -3.72 -18.08 2.93
N CYS A 50 -2.64 -18.34 2.17
CA CYS A 50 -2.40 -17.71 0.87
C CYS A 50 -3.42 -18.06 -0.23
N ASP A 51 -4.19 -19.14 -0.05
CA ASP A 51 -5.23 -19.56 -1.00
C ASP A 51 -6.56 -18.80 -0.80
N ALA A 52 -6.69 -18.05 0.29
CA ALA A 52 -7.89 -17.32 0.68
C ALA A 52 -7.98 -15.96 -0.05
N VAL A 53 -7.84 -15.98 -1.37
CA VAL A 53 -7.79 -14.76 -2.21
C VAL A 53 -9.08 -13.94 -2.13
N ASP A 54 -10.23 -14.60 -2.13
CA ASP A 54 -11.53 -13.93 -2.01
C ASP A 54 -11.71 -13.27 -0.64
N GLU A 55 -11.26 -13.94 0.43
CA GLU A 55 -11.30 -13.41 1.80
C GLU A 55 -10.33 -12.24 1.97
N CYS A 56 -9.13 -12.33 1.36
CA CYS A 56 -8.18 -11.24 1.30
C CYS A 56 -8.77 -10.01 0.59
N THR A 57 -9.38 -10.22 -0.58
CA THR A 57 -10.01 -9.14 -1.37
C THR A 57 -11.14 -8.48 -0.58
N ALA A 58 -12.05 -9.28 -0.01
CA ALA A 58 -13.16 -8.78 0.81
C ALA A 58 -12.69 -8.07 2.08
N GLY A 59 -11.64 -8.57 2.72
CA GLY A 59 -11.03 -7.93 3.89
C GLY A 59 -10.42 -6.56 3.57
N CYS A 60 -9.75 -6.42 2.42
CA CYS A 60 -9.25 -5.11 1.98
C CYS A 60 -10.39 -4.12 1.69
N SER A 61 -11.48 -4.58 1.06
CA SER A 61 -12.69 -3.76 0.86
C SER A 61 -13.31 -3.31 2.19
N GLU A 62 -13.39 -4.21 3.17
CA GLU A 62 -13.91 -3.88 4.50
C GLU A 62 -13.02 -2.88 5.24
N GLU A 63 -11.69 -3.06 5.20
CA GLU A 63 -10.75 -2.11 5.80
C GLU A 63 -10.86 -0.73 5.13
N TRP A 64 -11.03 -0.67 3.80
CA TRP A 64 -11.26 0.58 3.09
C TRP A 64 -12.53 1.27 3.56
N ALA A 65 -13.64 0.52 3.66
CA ALA A 65 -14.91 1.05 4.14
C ALA A 65 -14.81 1.59 5.58
N ASN A 66 -14.07 0.90 6.45
CA ASN A 66 -13.98 1.24 7.86
C ASN A 66 -12.96 2.36 8.16
N ALA A 67 -11.76 2.29 7.58
CA ALA A 67 -10.67 3.21 7.89
C ALA A 67 -10.77 4.52 7.10
N ALA A 68 -11.27 4.46 5.87
CA ALA A 68 -11.20 5.56 4.90
C ALA A 68 -12.57 6.18 4.61
N GLY A 69 -13.59 5.89 5.43
CA GLY A 69 -14.96 6.32 5.18
C GLY A 69 -15.52 5.83 3.84
N GLY A 70 -15.03 4.70 3.32
CA GLY A 70 -15.37 4.22 1.97
C GLY A 70 -14.71 5.02 0.84
N GLY A 71 -13.58 5.67 1.11
CA GLY A 71 -12.84 6.45 0.13
C GLY A 71 -13.22 7.91 0.05
N ASP A 72 -13.79 8.45 1.13
CA ASP A 72 -13.94 9.90 1.30
C ASP A 72 -12.56 10.50 1.59
N LEU A 73 -12.05 11.29 0.65
CA LEU A 73 -10.72 11.90 0.76
C LEU A 73 -10.63 12.90 1.91
N ASP A 74 -11.75 13.41 2.41
CA ASP A 74 -11.81 14.36 3.52
C ASP A 74 -12.07 13.68 4.87
N ALA A 75 -12.26 12.35 4.89
CA ALA A 75 -12.41 11.60 6.13
C ALA A 75 -11.13 11.66 6.97
N GLU A 76 -11.27 12.03 8.24
CA GLU A 76 -10.18 12.02 9.21
C GLU A 76 -9.81 10.58 9.60
N LEU A 77 -8.53 10.25 9.47
CA LEU A 77 -7.93 9.00 9.93
C LEU A 77 -7.53 9.11 11.41
N ASP A 78 -7.22 7.96 12.03
CA ASP A 78 -6.76 7.89 13.43
C ASP A 78 -5.49 8.72 13.71
N ASN A 79 -4.69 9.00 12.68
CA ASN A 79 -3.48 9.83 12.79
C ASN A 79 -3.78 11.35 12.81
N GLY A 80 -5.05 11.75 12.67
CA GLY A 80 -5.51 13.14 12.65
C GLY A 80 -5.30 13.86 11.31
N GLN A 81 -4.96 13.14 10.25
CA GLN A 81 -4.92 13.65 8.89
C GLN A 81 -6.12 13.16 8.09
N THR A 82 -6.46 13.85 6.99
CA THR A 82 -7.45 13.34 6.05
C THR A 82 -6.86 12.21 5.22
N LEU A 83 -7.71 11.31 4.73
CA LEU A 83 -7.32 10.26 3.80
C LEU A 83 -6.55 10.83 2.60
N GLY A 84 -7.06 11.88 1.95
CA GLY A 84 -6.40 12.46 0.79
C GLY A 84 -5.03 13.06 1.13
N HIS A 85 -4.83 13.61 2.33
CA HIS A 85 -3.51 14.07 2.76
C HIS A 85 -2.54 12.90 2.95
N GLU A 86 -2.99 11.81 3.56
CA GLU A 86 -2.20 10.59 3.72
C GLU A 86 -1.80 10.00 2.35
N LEU A 87 -2.73 9.94 1.40
CA LEU A 87 -2.47 9.46 0.03
C LEU A 87 -1.48 10.36 -0.71
N CYS A 88 -1.62 11.69 -0.60
CA CYS A 88 -0.67 12.64 -1.18
C CYS A 88 0.71 12.56 -0.54
N HIS A 89 0.77 12.28 0.77
CA HIS A 89 2.02 12.09 1.46
C HIS A 89 2.77 10.86 0.91
N GLY A 90 2.10 9.71 0.81
CA GLY A 90 2.72 8.50 0.27
C GLY A 90 3.09 8.62 -1.21
N ALA A 91 2.30 9.31 -2.03
CA ALA A 91 2.69 9.65 -3.40
C ALA A 91 3.99 10.49 -3.44
N ASN A 92 4.12 11.47 -2.53
CA ASN A 92 5.32 12.29 -2.42
C ASN A 92 6.55 11.51 -1.94
N GLU A 93 6.39 10.54 -1.04
CA GLU A 93 7.47 9.62 -0.64
C GLU A 93 8.00 8.80 -1.84
N LEU A 94 7.15 8.53 -2.82
CA LEU A 94 7.50 7.88 -4.09
C LEU A 94 7.95 8.87 -5.19
N HIS A 95 8.22 10.13 -4.83
CA HIS A 95 8.62 11.20 -5.75
C HIS A 95 7.55 11.64 -6.76
N HIS A 96 6.27 11.41 -6.44
CA HIS A 96 5.10 11.91 -7.17
C HIS A 96 4.39 13.01 -6.36
N SER A 97 5.08 14.14 -6.15
CA SER A 97 4.56 15.26 -5.34
C SER A 97 3.41 16.02 -6.00
N GLU A 98 3.31 15.92 -7.33
CA GLU A 98 2.24 16.52 -8.14
C GLU A 98 1.37 15.40 -8.71
N VAL A 99 0.12 15.34 -8.25
CA VAL A 99 -0.88 14.39 -8.72
C VAL A 99 -2.07 15.20 -9.21
N HIS A 100 -2.57 14.87 -10.40
CA HIS A 100 -3.66 15.61 -11.04
C HIS A 100 -4.78 14.67 -11.46
N HIS A 101 -5.95 14.83 -10.84
CA HIS A 101 -7.17 14.09 -11.17
C HIS A 101 -6.99 12.56 -11.16
N ALA A 102 -6.19 12.04 -10.23
CA ALA A 102 -6.01 10.60 -10.10
C ALA A 102 -7.22 9.98 -9.41
N VAL A 103 -7.52 8.72 -9.72
CA VAL A 103 -8.53 7.93 -9.01
C VAL A 103 -7.78 6.90 -8.16
N PRO A 104 -7.68 7.10 -6.84
CA PRO A 104 -7.16 6.07 -5.94
C PRO A 104 -8.02 4.81 -6.01
N MET A 105 -7.40 3.66 -6.25
CA MET A 105 -8.05 2.35 -6.36
C MET A 105 -7.46 1.36 -5.36
N VAL A 106 -8.30 0.53 -4.75
CA VAL A 106 -7.85 -0.45 -3.75
C VAL A 106 -7.56 -1.79 -4.39
N TYR A 107 -6.37 -2.32 -4.10
CA TYR A 107 -5.91 -3.63 -4.53
C TYR A 107 -5.58 -4.51 -3.34
N ALA A 108 -5.78 -5.82 -3.53
CA ALA A 108 -5.43 -6.87 -2.59
C ALA A 108 -4.36 -7.78 -3.18
N ARG A 109 -3.47 -8.30 -2.35
CA ARG A 109 -2.48 -9.32 -2.74
C ARG A 109 -2.35 -10.36 -1.65
N ALA A 110 -2.76 -11.58 -1.95
CA ALA A 110 -2.52 -12.71 -1.05
C ALA A 110 -1.05 -13.16 -1.16
N CYS A 111 -0.31 -13.09 -0.05
CA CYS A 111 1.11 -13.43 0.06
C CYS A 111 1.95 -12.78 -1.07
N ASP A 112 2.71 -13.59 -1.82
CA ASP A 112 3.55 -13.18 -2.95
C ASP A 112 2.82 -13.25 -4.31
N GLY A 113 1.49 -13.30 -4.30
CA GLY A 113 0.65 -13.35 -5.49
C GLY A 113 0.66 -12.07 -6.32
N GLY A 114 -0.18 -12.05 -7.37
CA GLY A 114 -0.45 -10.81 -8.11
C GLY A 114 -1.38 -9.87 -7.34
N TRP A 115 -1.29 -8.57 -7.61
CA TRP A 115 -2.29 -7.61 -7.14
C TRP A 115 -3.61 -7.83 -7.90
N ILE A 116 -4.71 -7.78 -7.16
CA ILE A 116 -6.08 -7.97 -7.67
C ILE A 116 -6.89 -6.76 -7.25
N ALA A 117 -7.56 -6.12 -8.21
CA ALA A 117 -8.44 -5.01 -7.91
C ALA A 117 -9.64 -5.49 -7.08
N THR A 118 -9.92 -4.81 -5.98
CA THR A 118 -11.10 -5.07 -5.14
C THR A 118 -12.39 -4.55 -5.81
N GLY A 119 -12.25 -3.53 -6.65
CA GLY A 119 -13.37 -2.76 -7.22
C GLY A 119 -13.67 -1.48 -6.44
N ASP A 120 -13.04 -1.28 -5.27
CA ASP A 120 -13.18 -0.06 -4.49
C ASP A 120 -12.23 1.05 -4.94
N GLN A 121 -12.70 2.27 -4.80
CA GLN A 121 -11.97 3.48 -5.17
C GLN A 121 -12.35 4.65 -4.26
N ALA A 122 -11.59 5.75 -4.34
CA ALA A 122 -12.01 7.01 -3.73
C ALA A 122 -13.29 7.55 -4.41
N SER A 123 -14.07 8.29 -3.61
CA SER A 123 -15.31 8.95 -4.05
C SER A 123 -15.04 10.15 -4.96
N ASP A 124 -13.89 10.79 -4.79
CA ASP A 124 -13.44 11.95 -5.54
C ASP A 124 -12.03 11.76 -6.11
N TYR A 125 -11.66 12.66 -7.01
CA TYR A 125 -10.32 12.70 -7.57
C TYR A 125 -9.29 13.17 -6.54
N LEU A 126 -8.14 12.50 -6.51
CA LEU A 126 -6.99 12.93 -5.74
C LEU A 126 -6.18 13.95 -6.54
N CYS A 127 -5.96 15.12 -5.93
CA CYS A 127 -5.04 16.14 -6.43
C CYS A 127 -4.05 16.51 -5.33
N CYS A 128 -2.76 16.47 -5.67
CA CYS A 128 -1.67 16.74 -4.76
C CYS A 128 -0.79 17.86 -5.29
N HIS A 129 -0.38 18.75 -4.40
CA HIS A 129 0.63 19.78 -4.65
C HIS A 129 1.65 19.78 -3.52
N GLU A 130 2.93 19.63 -3.85
CA GLU A 130 4.01 19.45 -2.85
C GLU A 130 3.68 18.37 -1.79
N GLY A 131 3.02 17.29 -2.21
CA GLY A 131 2.62 16.19 -1.32
C GLY A 131 1.45 16.48 -0.37
N LYS A 132 0.69 17.56 -0.61
CA LYS A 132 -0.52 17.89 0.16
C LYS A 132 -1.75 17.80 -0.72
N GLN A 133 -2.84 17.29 -0.15
CA GLN A 133 -4.15 17.34 -0.80
C GLN A 133 -4.56 18.80 -1.05
N VAL A 134 -5.02 19.06 -2.27
CA VAL A 134 -5.59 20.33 -2.71
C VAL A 134 -6.87 20.06 -3.51
N ASP A 135 -7.72 21.06 -3.63
CA ASP A 135 -8.88 20.97 -4.51
C ASP A 135 -8.43 20.69 -5.95
N CYS A 136 -9.09 19.71 -6.59
CA CYS A 136 -8.90 19.48 -8.00
C CYS A 136 -9.48 20.63 -8.81
N VAL A 137 -8.63 21.55 -9.25
CA VAL A 137 -9.04 22.61 -10.18
C VAL A 137 -9.30 21.95 -11.54
N PRO A 138 -10.51 22.06 -12.09
CA PRO A 138 -10.78 21.51 -13.41
C PRO A 138 -9.82 22.12 -14.44
N PRO A 139 -9.36 21.35 -15.44
CA PRO A 139 -8.47 21.88 -16.46
C PRO A 139 -9.15 23.09 -17.13
N PRO A 140 -8.39 24.15 -17.47
CA PRO A 140 -8.95 25.27 -18.20
C PRO A 140 -9.58 24.75 -19.50
N MET A 141 -10.85 25.11 -19.72
CA MET A 141 -11.63 24.75 -20.91
C MET A 141 -11.02 25.32 -22.19
#